data_AF-A0A964BZE1-F1
#
_entry.id   AF-A0A964BZE1-F1
#
_cell.length_a   1.000
_cell.length_b   1.000
_cell.length_c   1.000
_cell.angle_alpha   90.00
_cell.angle_beta   90.00
_cell.angle_gamma   90.00
#
_symmetry.space_group_name_H-M   'P 1'
#
loop_
_entity.id
_entity.type
_entity.pdbx_description
1 polymer ?
#
loop_
_entity_poly.entity_id
_entity_poly.type
_entity_poly.pdbx_seq_one_letter_code
_entity_poly.pdbx_strand_id
1 'polypeptide(L)'
;MEFKDFMALVHPVLAVAIVFPMLGIVLNMAWQTRQRRQQIASGDKSKIPPAVGSEHVKAGKILSGSVVGVTLLGLGYAIFEHILSKDVWSKNSFQVIFIVLMFVATIASLVMLYRSTPAMWRGVFATLTGAGLVILGAQDGVFRRSDEWYWSHYYIGIAAALLMVFSLAIVQDIYKDRSNRWRTVHVILNSIAVLLFLGLGMTGTRDLLEIPLSWQKPYIYSCDFANKTCPKP
;
A
#
# COMPACT_ATOMS: atom_id res chain seq x y z
N MET A 1 4.65 19.89 18.61
CA MET A 1 4.55 19.32 17.25
C MET A 1 3.55 20.16 16.48
N GLU A 2 3.90 20.66 15.31
CA GLU A 2 2.96 21.46 14.51
C GLU A 2 1.88 20.57 13.89
N PHE A 3 0.75 21.15 13.52
CA PHE A 3 -0.34 20.39 12.89
C PHE A 3 0.11 19.63 11.63
N LYS A 4 0.98 20.24 10.81
CA LYS A 4 1.53 19.60 9.61
C LYS A 4 2.42 18.39 9.92
N ASP A 5 3.21 18.45 10.99
CA ASP A 5 4.01 17.32 11.46
C ASP A 5 3.11 16.16 11.92
N PHE A 6 2.02 16.48 12.62
CA PHE A 6 1.04 15.47 13.04
C PHE A 6 0.35 14.82 11.82
N MET A 7 -0.05 15.62 10.83
CA MET A 7 -0.64 15.11 9.58
C MET A 7 0.31 14.19 8.80
N ALA A 8 1.61 14.50 8.77
CA ALA A 8 2.62 13.63 8.16
C ALA A 8 2.66 12.23 8.79
N LEU A 9 2.39 12.14 10.10
CA LEU A 9 2.42 10.91 10.88
C LEU A 9 1.12 10.10 10.84
N VAL A 10 0.04 10.60 10.25
CA VAL A 10 -1.24 9.87 10.19
C VAL A 10 -1.10 8.53 9.46
N HIS A 11 -0.47 8.53 8.28
CA HIS A 11 -0.33 7.31 7.50
C HIS A 11 0.56 6.22 8.16
N PRO A 12 1.73 6.51 8.78
CA PRO A 12 2.51 5.48 9.47
C PRO A 12 1.80 5.00 10.75
N VAL A 13 1.08 5.87 11.47
CA VAL A 13 0.28 5.45 12.63
C VAL A 13 -0.79 4.44 12.20
N LEU A 14 -1.51 4.71 11.10
CA LEU A 14 -2.51 3.77 10.58
C LEU A 14 -1.87 2.49 10.05
N ALA A 15 -0.68 2.55 9.45
CA ALA A 15 0.06 1.36 9.04
C ALA A 15 0.38 0.46 10.24
N VAL A 16 0.86 1.04 11.34
CA VAL A 16 1.18 0.31 12.57
C VAL A 16 -0.08 -0.21 13.26
N ALA A 17 -1.13 0.60 13.36
CA ALA A 17 -2.34 0.24 14.09
C ALA A 17 -3.23 -0.76 13.34
N ILE A 18 -3.19 -0.77 12.00
CA ILE A 18 -4.13 -1.54 11.18
C ILE A 18 -3.40 -2.48 10.23
N VAL A 19 -2.50 -1.98 9.37
CA VAL A 19 -1.91 -2.77 8.28
C VAL A 19 -1.04 -3.90 8.80
N PHE A 20 -0.09 -3.64 9.71
CA PHE A 20 0.80 -4.68 10.22
C PHE A 20 0.08 -5.75 11.07
N PRO A 21 -0.84 -5.41 11.97
CA PRO A 21 -1.66 -6.41 12.66
C PRO A 21 -2.47 -7.27 11.67
N MET A 22 -3.11 -6.64 10.69
CA MET A 22 -3.88 -7.36 9.68
C MET A 22 -3.01 -8.28 8.81
N LEU A 23 -1.79 -7.86 8.48
CA LEU A 23 -0.81 -8.70 7.77
C LEU A 23 -0.52 -9.98 8.58
N GLY A 24 -0.22 -9.85 9.88
CA GLY A 24 0.01 -11.00 10.75
C GLY A 24 -1.20 -11.95 10.82
N ILE A 25 -2.40 -11.40 10.95
CA ILE A 25 -3.67 -12.16 10.96
C ILE A 25 -3.85 -12.94 9.64
N VAL A 26 -3.67 -12.28 8.50
CA VAL A 26 -3.82 -12.88 7.16
C VAL A 26 -2.80 -13.98 6.94
N LEU A 27 -1.53 -13.78 7.33
CA LEU A 27 -0.46 -14.77 7.21
C LEU A 27 -0.70 -16.00 8.08
N ASN A 28 -1.11 -15.81 9.32
CA ASN A 28 -1.48 -16.91 10.21
C ASN A 28 -2.62 -17.76 9.61
N MET A 29 -3.68 -17.12 9.13
CA MET A 29 -4.79 -17.86 8.50
C MET A 29 -4.40 -18.49 7.16
N ALA A 30 -3.48 -17.90 6.39
CA ALA A 30 -2.95 -18.50 5.18
C ALA A 30 -2.21 -19.81 5.50
N TRP A 31 -1.37 -19.78 6.55
CA TRP A 31 -0.65 -20.95 7.04
C TRP A 31 -1.61 -22.05 7.51
N GLN A 32 -2.59 -21.70 8.34
CA GLN A 32 -3.60 -22.64 8.81
C GLN A 32 -4.43 -23.24 7.67
N THR A 33 -4.80 -22.43 6.67
CA THR A 33 -5.50 -22.89 5.46
C THR A 33 -4.68 -23.92 4.69
N ARG A 34 -3.36 -23.69 4.55
CA ARG A 34 -2.44 -24.65 3.91
C ARG A 34 -2.32 -25.92 4.73
N GLN A 35 -2.05 -25.81 6.03
CA GLN A 35 -1.87 -26.95 6.92
C GLN A 35 -3.11 -27.85 6.96
N ARG A 36 -4.30 -27.25 7.03
CA ARG A 36 -5.57 -27.98 6.98
C ARG A 36 -5.70 -28.79 5.69
N ARG A 37 -5.37 -28.19 4.54
CA ARG A 37 -5.45 -28.89 3.25
C ARG A 37 -4.50 -30.08 3.18
N GLN A 38 -3.29 -29.93 3.71
CA GLN A 38 -2.31 -31.01 3.76
C GLN A 38 -2.78 -32.17 4.64
N GLN A 39 -3.32 -31.88 5.83
CA GLN A 39 -3.89 -32.90 6.74
C GLN A 39 -5.08 -33.64 6.11
N ILE A 40 -5.98 -32.93 5.43
CA ILE A 40 -7.10 -33.59 4.73
C ILE A 40 -6.57 -34.48 3.60
N ALA A 41 -5.55 -34.03 2.87
CA ALA A 41 -4.96 -34.81 1.78
C ALA A 41 -4.22 -36.07 2.27
N SER A 42 -3.67 -36.07 3.49
CA SER A 42 -3.09 -37.26 4.12
C SER A 42 -4.13 -38.21 4.74
N GLY A 43 -5.42 -37.86 4.69
CA GLY A 43 -6.50 -38.65 5.31
C GLY A 43 -6.70 -38.36 6.80
N ASP A 44 -5.99 -37.39 7.36
CA ASP A 44 -6.07 -37.02 8.78
C ASP A 44 -7.26 -36.10 9.08
N LYS A 45 -7.84 -36.26 10.27
CA LYS A 45 -8.79 -35.28 10.81
C LYS A 45 -8.03 -34.03 11.25
N SER A 46 -8.24 -32.93 10.56
CA SER A 46 -7.65 -31.64 10.92
C SER A 46 -8.44 -30.95 12.04
N LYS A 47 -7.71 -30.51 13.08
CA LYS A 47 -8.23 -29.68 14.19
C LYS A 47 -8.50 -28.22 13.80
N ILE A 48 -8.01 -27.80 12.63
CA ILE A 48 -8.19 -26.44 12.13
C ILE A 48 -9.62 -26.31 11.57
N PRO A 49 -10.40 -25.29 11.95
CA PRO A 49 -11.76 -25.12 11.49
C PRO A 49 -11.90 -25.06 9.95
N PRO A 50 -12.98 -25.61 9.36
CA PRO A 50 -13.25 -25.48 7.93
C PRO A 50 -13.40 -24.02 7.45
N ALA A 51 -13.82 -23.12 8.36
CA ALA A 51 -14.04 -21.70 8.07
C ALA A 51 -12.76 -20.89 7.83
N VAL A 52 -11.58 -21.39 8.23
CA VAL A 52 -10.32 -20.60 8.18
C VAL A 52 -10.02 -20.03 6.80
N GLY A 53 -10.36 -20.75 5.73
CA GLY A 53 -10.14 -20.29 4.36
C GLY A 53 -11.05 -19.14 3.95
N SER A 54 -12.30 -19.10 4.42
CA SER A 54 -13.22 -17.99 4.13
C SER A 54 -12.92 -16.77 5.02
N GLU A 55 -12.48 -17.00 6.25
CA GLU A 55 -12.00 -15.95 7.16
C GLU A 55 -10.71 -15.31 6.65
N HIS A 56 -9.76 -16.10 6.14
CA HIS A 56 -8.57 -15.60 5.45
C HIS A 56 -8.93 -14.62 4.33
N VAL A 57 -9.93 -14.94 3.51
CA VAL A 57 -10.36 -14.05 2.41
C VAL A 57 -11.02 -12.77 2.94
N LYS A 58 -11.83 -12.84 4.00
CA LYS A 58 -12.41 -11.64 4.63
C LYS A 58 -11.31 -10.72 5.18
N ALA A 59 -10.35 -11.28 5.91
CA ALA A 59 -9.23 -10.52 6.44
C ALA A 59 -8.31 -9.99 5.33
N GLY A 60 -8.05 -10.78 4.28
CA GLY A 60 -7.28 -10.36 3.12
C GLY A 60 -7.93 -9.18 2.40
N LYS A 61 -9.27 -9.17 2.28
CA LYS A 61 -10.03 -8.04 1.77
C LYS A 61 -9.85 -6.77 2.61
N ILE A 62 -9.84 -6.90 3.94
CA ILE A 62 -9.59 -5.75 4.83
C ILE A 62 -8.14 -5.27 4.64
N LEU A 63 -7.16 -6.17 4.69
CA LEU A 63 -5.75 -5.84 4.49
C LEU A 63 -5.53 -5.09 3.17
N SER A 64 -6.03 -5.60 2.05
CA SER A 64 -5.87 -4.96 0.74
C SER A 64 -6.45 -3.54 0.73
N GLY A 65 -7.64 -3.35 1.31
CA GLY A 65 -8.29 -2.05 1.36
C GLY A 65 -7.55 -1.07 2.27
N SER A 66 -7.07 -1.54 3.42
CA SER A 66 -6.28 -0.75 4.36
C SER A 66 -4.96 -0.30 3.74
N VAL A 67 -4.26 -1.18 3.01
CA VAL A 67 -3.00 -0.84 2.35
C VAL A 67 -3.22 0.24 1.30
N VAL A 68 -4.20 0.05 0.39
CA VAL A 68 -4.52 1.05 -0.63
C VAL A 68 -4.96 2.37 0.00
N GLY A 69 -5.79 2.32 1.05
CA GLY A 69 -6.24 3.51 1.78
C GLY A 69 -5.09 4.29 2.43
N VAL A 70 -4.18 3.60 3.13
CA VAL A 70 -2.99 4.21 3.74
C VAL A 70 -2.06 4.78 2.67
N THR A 71 -1.89 4.10 1.53
CA THR A 71 -1.14 4.63 0.39
C THR A 71 -1.76 5.94 -0.11
N LEU A 72 -3.08 5.98 -0.32
CA LEU A 72 -3.77 7.20 -0.77
C LEU A 72 -3.64 8.34 0.25
N LEU A 73 -3.67 8.05 1.55
CA LEU A 73 -3.45 9.06 2.59
C LEU A 73 -2.03 9.62 2.56
N GLY A 74 -1.01 8.75 2.44
CA GLY A 74 0.39 9.18 2.32
C GLY A 74 0.63 10.05 1.09
N LEU A 75 0.12 9.62 -0.06
CA LEU A 75 0.17 10.41 -1.31
C LEU A 75 -0.60 11.73 -1.16
N GLY A 76 -1.81 11.69 -0.59
CA GLY A 76 -2.65 12.86 -0.39
C GLY A 76 -1.97 13.94 0.44
N TYR A 77 -1.32 13.56 1.55
CA TYR A 77 -0.56 14.50 2.36
C TYR A 77 0.59 15.15 1.57
N ALA A 78 1.42 14.35 0.90
CA ALA A 78 2.58 14.85 0.16
C ALA A 78 2.19 15.79 -0.99
N ILE A 79 1.16 15.42 -1.75
CA ILE A 79 0.67 16.23 -2.87
C ILE A 79 0.01 17.51 -2.37
N PHE A 80 -0.79 17.45 -1.30
CA PHE A 80 -1.45 18.61 -0.74
C PHE A 80 -0.46 19.61 -0.13
N GLU A 81 0.57 19.13 0.58
CA GLU A 81 1.66 19.96 1.09
C GLU A 81 2.38 20.71 -0.05
N HIS A 82 2.62 20.04 -1.17
CA HIS A 82 3.21 20.64 -2.36
C HIS A 82 2.30 21.71 -3.01
N ILE A 83 1.01 21.41 -3.14
CA ILE A 83 0.02 22.36 -3.69
C ILE A 83 0.01 23.65 -2.87
N LEU A 84 0.01 23.53 -1.53
CA LEU A 84 0.01 24.68 -0.63
C LEU A 84 1.35 25.42 -0.63
N SER A 85 2.47 24.71 -0.47
CA SER A 85 3.80 25.32 -0.31
C SER A 85 4.31 25.99 -1.58
N LYS A 86 3.85 25.53 -2.76
CA LYS A 86 4.24 26.09 -4.06
C LYS A 86 3.16 26.96 -4.71
N ASP A 87 2.03 27.18 -4.03
CA ASP A 87 0.88 27.93 -4.54
C ASP A 87 0.46 27.44 -5.94
N VAL A 88 0.34 26.11 -6.08
CA VAL A 88 0.05 25.46 -7.36
C VAL A 88 -1.36 25.80 -7.82
N TRP A 89 -2.30 26.04 -6.91
CA TRP A 89 -3.67 26.42 -7.26
C TRP A 89 -3.72 27.69 -8.11
N SER A 90 -3.00 28.74 -7.70
CA SER A 90 -2.98 30.01 -8.41
C SER A 90 -2.21 29.92 -9.73
N LYS A 91 -1.20 29.05 -9.80
CA LYS A 91 -0.34 28.87 -10.98
C LYS A 91 -0.90 27.93 -12.03
N ASN A 92 -1.60 26.88 -11.59
CA ASN A 92 -2.10 25.79 -12.43
C ASN A 92 -3.31 25.09 -11.77
N SER A 93 -4.45 25.80 -11.73
CA SER A 93 -5.69 25.29 -11.14
C SER A 93 -6.21 24.01 -11.83
N PHE A 94 -5.97 23.85 -13.14
CA PHE A 94 -6.34 22.65 -13.88
C PHE A 94 -5.65 21.40 -13.32
N GLN A 95 -4.35 21.49 -13.02
CA GLN A 95 -3.60 20.38 -12.41
C GLN A 95 -4.22 19.97 -11.07
N VAL A 96 -4.58 20.93 -10.21
CA VAL A 96 -5.19 20.62 -8.92
C VAL A 96 -6.55 19.94 -9.08
N ILE A 97 -7.40 20.44 -9.99
CA ILE A 97 -8.70 19.83 -10.30
C ILE A 97 -8.50 18.39 -10.81
N PHE A 98 -7.56 18.18 -11.73
CA PHE A 98 -7.22 16.85 -12.25
C PHE A 98 -6.79 15.90 -11.13
N ILE A 99 -5.91 16.33 -10.23
CA ILE A 99 -5.46 15.52 -9.08
C ILE A 99 -6.64 15.10 -8.21
N VAL A 100 -7.53 16.04 -7.86
CA VAL A 100 -8.73 15.74 -7.05
C VAL A 100 -9.64 14.73 -7.76
N LEU A 101 -9.88 14.90 -9.06
CA LEU A 101 -10.65 13.95 -9.85
C LEU A 101 -9.98 12.57 -9.89
N MET A 102 -8.65 12.51 -9.97
CA MET A 102 -7.91 11.25 -9.92
C MET A 102 -8.03 10.53 -8.58
N PHE A 103 -8.01 11.25 -7.44
CA PHE A 103 -8.32 10.65 -6.14
C PHE A 103 -9.73 10.05 -6.11
N VAL A 104 -10.73 10.81 -6.53
CA VAL A 104 -12.13 10.36 -6.57
C VAL A 104 -12.30 9.14 -7.48
N ALA A 105 -11.75 9.18 -8.69
CA ALA A 105 -11.82 8.09 -9.66
C ALA A 105 -11.12 6.82 -9.15
N THR A 106 -9.97 6.96 -8.48
CA THR A 106 -9.22 5.83 -7.89
C THR A 106 -10.02 5.17 -6.77
N ILE A 107 -10.59 5.96 -5.85
CA ILE A 107 -11.41 5.46 -4.74
C ILE A 107 -12.68 4.79 -5.28
N ALA A 108 -13.37 5.44 -6.22
CA ALA A 108 -14.57 4.88 -6.86
C ALA A 108 -14.27 3.55 -7.56
N SER A 109 -13.14 3.48 -8.29
CA SER A 109 -12.69 2.25 -8.94
C SER A 109 -12.41 1.14 -7.94
N LEU A 110 -11.76 1.45 -6.81
CA LEU A 110 -11.54 0.47 -5.74
C LEU A 110 -12.87 -0.04 -5.19
N VAL A 111 -13.81 0.85 -4.87
CA VAL A 111 -15.15 0.45 -4.38
C VAL A 111 -15.86 -0.45 -5.38
N MET A 112 -15.79 -0.12 -6.67
CA MET A 112 -16.38 -0.95 -7.73
C MET A 112 -15.66 -2.29 -7.89
N LEU A 113 -14.35 -2.36 -7.67
CA LEU A 113 -13.60 -3.61 -7.63
C LEU A 113 -14.13 -4.55 -6.52
N TYR A 114 -14.41 -4.02 -5.33
CA TYR A 114 -14.99 -4.81 -4.23
C TYR A 114 -16.39 -5.35 -4.55
N ARG A 115 -17.16 -4.63 -5.37
CA ARG A 115 -18.54 -4.96 -5.74
C ARG A 115 -18.63 -5.84 -6.99
N SER A 116 -17.60 -5.87 -7.81
CA SER A 116 -17.62 -6.53 -9.11
C SER A 116 -17.56 -8.05 -9.00
N THR A 117 -18.46 -8.72 -9.71
CA THR A 117 -18.45 -10.18 -9.85
C THR A 117 -17.91 -10.67 -11.20
N PRO A 118 -18.22 -10.06 -12.36
CA PRO A 118 -17.72 -10.56 -13.63
C PRO A 118 -16.20 -10.33 -13.77
N ALA A 119 -15.49 -11.28 -14.37
CA ALA A 119 -14.03 -11.23 -14.49
C ALA A 119 -13.54 -9.98 -15.24
N MET A 120 -14.23 -9.61 -16.32
CA MET A 120 -13.94 -8.40 -17.08
C MET A 120 -13.97 -7.14 -16.20
N TRP A 121 -15.04 -6.94 -15.42
CA TRP A 121 -15.18 -5.76 -14.57
C TRP A 121 -14.19 -5.75 -13.40
N ARG A 122 -13.88 -6.91 -12.80
CA ARG A 122 -12.80 -7.01 -11.81
C ARG A 122 -11.46 -6.57 -12.41
N GLY A 123 -11.15 -7.02 -13.63
CA GLY A 123 -9.95 -6.60 -14.36
C GLY A 123 -9.93 -5.10 -14.64
N VAL A 124 -11.02 -4.55 -15.18
CA VAL A 124 -11.14 -3.11 -15.48
C VAL A 124 -10.93 -2.26 -14.22
N PHE A 125 -11.68 -2.53 -13.14
CA PHE A 125 -11.57 -1.72 -11.92
C PHE A 125 -10.25 -1.92 -11.19
N ALA A 126 -9.63 -3.09 -11.27
CA ALA A 126 -8.28 -3.31 -10.76
C ALA A 126 -7.25 -2.48 -11.53
N THR A 127 -7.32 -2.48 -12.87
CA THR A 127 -6.44 -1.66 -13.72
C THR A 127 -6.65 -0.17 -13.47
N LEU A 128 -7.90 0.31 -13.38
CA LEU A 128 -8.19 1.72 -13.10
C LEU A 128 -7.70 2.14 -11.71
N THR A 129 -7.91 1.31 -10.69
CA THR A 129 -7.38 1.57 -9.34
C THR A 129 -5.86 1.62 -9.35
N GLY A 130 -5.21 0.66 -10.01
CA GLY A 130 -3.75 0.59 -10.09
C GLY A 130 -3.15 1.77 -10.86
N ALA A 131 -3.74 2.13 -12.01
CA ALA A 131 -3.34 3.29 -12.79
C ALA A 131 -3.50 4.59 -11.98
N GLY A 132 -4.61 4.73 -11.25
CA GLY A 132 -4.85 5.84 -10.35
C GLY A 132 -3.77 5.99 -9.29
N LEU A 133 -3.38 4.90 -8.62
CA LEU A 133 -2.28 4.90 -7.65
C LEU A 133 -0.95 5.35 -8.25
N VAL A 134 -0.62 4.88 -9.46
CA VAL A 134 0.63 5.26 -10.15
C VAL A 134 0.60 6.72 -10.59
N ILE A 135 -0.52 7.19 -11.17
CA ILE A 135 -0.68 8.57 -11.64
C ILE A 135 -0.61 9.56 -10.47
N LEU A 136 -1.26 9.25 -9.35
CA LEU A 136 -1.19 10.04 -8.13
C LEU A 136 0.23 10.00 -7.53
N GLY A 137 0.84 8.81 -7.50
CA GLY A 137 2.22 8.65 -7.02
C GLY A 137 3.26 9.42 -7.84
N ALA A 138 2.97 9.64 -9.13
CA ALA A 138 3.81 10.41 -10.05
C ALA A 138 3.60 11.93 -9.98
N GLN A 139 2.72 12.44 -9.10
CA GLN A 139 2.55 13.89 -8.90
C GLN A 139 3.70 14.51 -8.13
N ASP A 140 3.99 15.78 -8.43
CA ASP A 140 5.00 16.56 -7.70
C ASP A 140 4.67 16.65 -6.20
N GLY A 141 5.71 16.77 -5.38
CA GLY A 141 5.59 16.72 -3.92
C GLY A 141 5.75 15.34 -3.30
N VAL A 142 5.51 14.27 -4.06
CA VAL A 142 5.73 12.90 -3.58
C VAL A 142 7.24 12.63 -3.49
N PHE A 143 7.72 12.31 -2.29
CA PHE A 143 9.10 11.90 -2.08
C PHE A 143 9.30 10.45 -2.55
N ARG A 144 9.96 10.29 -3.71
CA ARG A 144 10.10 8.98 -4.37
C ARG A 144 11.46 8.33 -4.21
N ARG A 145 12.50 9.10 -3.89
CA ARG A 145 13.89 8.61 -3.83
C ARG A 145 14.29 7.79 -5.07
N SER A 146 14.15 8.40 -6.25
CA SER A 146 14.25 7.70 -7.54
C SER A 146 15.67 7.25 -7.92
N ASP A 147 16.68 7.91 -7.38
CA ASP A 147 18.09 7.53 -7.45
C ASP A 147 18.36 6.18 -6.76
N GLU A 148 17.64 5.87 -5.68
CA GLU A 148 17.70 4.59 -4.96
C GLU A 148 16.36 3.84 -5.05
N TRP A 149 15.76 3.79 -6.26
CA TRP A 149 14.41 3.26 -6.47
C TRP A 149 14.18 1.85 -5.93
N TYR A 150 15.20 0.98 -5.98
CA TYR A 150 15.15 -0.40 -5.49
C TYR A 150 15.07 -0.49 -3.96
N TRP A 151 15.38 0.61 -3.26
CA TRP A 151 15.32 0.75 -1.81
C TRP A 151 14.47 1.97 -1.42
N SER A 152 13.40 2.24 -2.16
CA SER A 152 12.52 3.37 -1.95
C SER A 152 11.21 2.96 -1.29
N HIS A 153 10.81 3.68 -0.24
CA HIS A 153 9.51 3.50 0.41
C HIS A 153 8.35 3.66 -0.58
N TYR A 154 8.46 4.66 -1.47
CA TYR A 154 7.46 4.93 -2.50
C TYR A 154 7.30 3.76 -3.48
N TYR A 155 8.38 3.33 -4.14
CA TYR A 155 8.27 2.29 -5.19
C TYR A 155 7.84 0.94 -4.61
N ILE A 156 8.40 0.56 -3.45
CA ILE A 156 8.00 -0.65 -2.73
C ILE A 156 6.53 -0.56 -2.28
N GLY A 157 6.10 0.61 -1.80
CA GLY A 157 4.72 0.87 -1.39
C GLY A 157 3.71 0.78 -2.51
N ILE A 158 4.00 1.41 -3.65
CA ILE A 158 3.16 1.30 -4.86
C ILE A 158 3.11 -0.15 -5.32
N ALA A 159 4.25 -0.86 -5.38
CA ALA A 159 4.28 -2.27 -5.76
C ALA A 159 3.42 -3.14 -4.82
N ALA A 160 3.53 -2.94 -3.50
CA ALA A 160 2.71 -3.65 -2.52
C ALA A 160 1.21 -3.34 -2.70
N ALA A 161 0.83 -2.08 -2.89
CA ALA A 161 -0.56 -1.68 -3.12
C ALA A 161 -1.12 -2.30 -4.43
N LEU A 162 -0.34 -2.33 -5.51
CA LEU A 162 -0.73 -2.99 -6.75
C LEU A 162 -0.93 -4.50 -6.59
N LEU A 163 -0.07 -5.18 -5.82
CA LEU A 163 -0.26 -6.59 -5.48
C LEU A 163 -1.51 -6.83 -4.62
N MET A 164 -1.86 -5.89 -3.75
CA MET A 164 -3.11 -5.95 -2.98
C MET A 164 -4.34 -5.78 -3.88
N VAL A 165 -4.32 -4.82 -4.81
CA VAL A 165 -5.38 -4.63 -5.82
C VAL A 165 -5.52 -5.88 -6.70
N PHE A 166 -4.40 -6.43 -7.16
CA PHE A 166 -4.39 -7.67 -7.94
C PHE A 166 -4.96 -8.85 -7.13
N SER A 167 -4.58 -8.98 -5.86
CA SER A 167 -5.08 -10.04 -4.97
C SER A 167 -6.60 -9.97 -4.80
N LEU A 168 -7.18 -8.77 -4.68
CA LEU A 168 -8.65 -8.57 -4.71
C LEU A 168 -9.24 -9.00 -6.05
N ALA A 169 -8.60 -8.61 -7.14
CA ALA A 169 -9.08 -8.84 -8.49
C ALA A 169 -9.19 -10.32 -8.84
N ILE A 170 -8.34 -11.20 -8.29
CA ILE A 170 -8.29 -12.63 -8.64
C ILE A 170 -9.05 -13.56 -7.69
N VAL A 171 -9.65 -13.05 -6.60
CA VAL A 171 -10.26 -13.91 -5.56
C VAL A 171 -11.21 -14.95 -6.14
N GLN A 172 -12.11 -14.57 -7.05
CA GLN A 172 -13.06 -15.53 -7.62
C GLN A 172 -12.38 -16.58 -8.52
N ASP A 173 -11.30 -16.23 -9.20
CA ASP A 173 -10.58 -17.14 -10.08
C ASP A 173 -9.88 -18.23 -9.26
N ILE A 174 -9.37 -17.89 -8.06
CA ILE A 174 -8.82 -18.87 -7.11
C ILE A 174 -9.85 -19.93 -6.70
N TYR A 175 -11.13 -19.55 -6.56
CA TYR A 175 -12.19 -20.48 -6.18
C TYR A 175 -12.76 -21.29 -7.35
N LYS A 176 -12.85 -20.68 -8.54
CA LYS A 176 -13.36 -21.34 -9.74
C LYS A 176 -12.33 -22.30 -10.35
N ASP A 177 -11.05 -22.03 -10.15
CA ASP A 177 -9.96 -22.82 -10.70
C ASP A 177 -9.74 -24.14 -9.95
N ARG A 178 -10.04 -25.25 -10.63
CA ARG A 178 -9.80 -26.61 -10.13
C ARG A 178 -8.36 -27.08 -10.30
N SER A 179 -7.57 -26.42 -11.15
CA SER A 179 -6.16 -26.76 -11.41
C SER A 179 -5.18 -26.14 -10.40
N ASN A 180 -5.68 -25.31 -9.47
CA ASN A 180 -4.90 -24.57 -8.46
C ASN A 180 -3.87 -23.58 -9.03
N ARG A 181 -3.89 -23.28 -10.33
CA ARG A 181 -2.99 -22.29 -10.96
C ARG A 181 -3.12 -20.92 -10.32
N TRP A 182 -4.33 -20.38 -10.20
CA TRP A 182 -4.55 -19.05 -9.60
C TRP A 182 -4.17 -19.00 -8.12
N ARG A 183 -4.31 -20.12 -7.42
CA ARG A 183 -3.85 -20.25 -6.04
C ARG A 183 -2.33 -20.21 -5.95
N THR A 184 -1.62 -20.92 -6.83
CA THR A 184 -0.16 -20.88 -6.88
C THR A 184 0.33 -19.48 -7.21
N VAL A 185 -0.27 -18.81 -8.20
CA VAL A 185 0.03 -17.41 -8.53
C VAL A 185 -0.18 -16.51 -7.31
N HIS A 186 -1.32 -16.63 -6.63
CA HIS A 186 -1.61 -15.88 -5.42
C HIS A 186 -0.55 -16.09 -4.32
N VAL A 187 -0.15 -17.34 -4.06
CA VAL A 187 0.86 -17.68 -3.05
C VAL A 187 2.23 -17.09 -3.41
N ILE A 188 2.67 -17.19 -4.66
CA ILE A 188 3.96 -16.64 -5.12
C ILE A 188 3.95 -15.12 -4.95
N LEU A 189 2.93 -14.45 -5.49
CA LEU A 189 2.87 -13.00 -5.46
C LEU A 189 2.69 -12.44 -4.04
N ASN A 190 1.93 -13.12 -3.17
CA ASN A 190 1.79 -12.69 -1.79
C ASN A 190 3.02 -13.00 -0.94
N SER A 191 3.81 -14.03 -1.27
CA SER A 191 5.13 -14.23 -0.68
C SER A 191 6.05 -13.04 -1.01
N ILE A 192 6.02 -12.53 -2.24
CA ILE A 192 6.72 -11.30 -2.62
C ILE A 192 6.15 -10.11 -1.84
N ALA A 193 4.82 -9.98 -1.73
CA ALA A 193 4.20 -8.90 -0.98
C ALA A 193 4.65 -8.85 0.50
N VAL A 194 4.84 -10.01 1.15
CA VAL A 194 5.40 -10.07 2.51
C VAL A 194 6.78 -9.44 2.59
N LEU A 195 7.66 -9.75 1.63
CA LEU A 195 8.99 -9.13 1.57
C LEU A 195 8.89 -7.62 1.35
N LEU A 196 7.95 -7.16 0.50
CA LEU A 196 7.70 -5.74 0.32
C LEU A 196 7.18 -5.06 1.60
N PHE A 197 6.33 -5.72 2.40
CA PHE A 197 5.88 -5.18 3.69
C PHE A 197 7.01 -5.05 4.71
N LEU A 198 7.95 -5.99 4.74
CA LEU A 198 9.18 -5.87 5.54
C LEU A 198 10.01 -4.67 5.05
N GLY A 199 10.19 -4.55 3.73
CA GLY A 199 10.84 -3.41 3.10
C GLY A 199 10.17 -2.08 3.44
N LEU A 200 8.84 -2.02 3.47
CA LEU A 200 8.08 -0.84 3.87
C LEU A 200 8.35 -0.42 5.32
N GLY A 201 8.44 -1.38 6.24
CA GLY A 201 8.80 -1.10 7.63
C GLY A 201 10.20 -0.49 7.77
N MET A 202 11.18 -1.04 7.04
CA MET A 202 12.56 -0.54 7.06
C MET A 202 12.70 0.82 6.36
N THR A 203 12.18 0.94 5.15
CA THR A 203 12.30 2.17 4.35
C THR A 203 11.46 3.31 4.92
N GLY A 204 10.29 3.02 5.50
CA GLY A 204 9.45 4.05 6.12
C GLY A 204 10.09 4.63 7.38
N THR A 205 10.70 3.79 8.21
CA THR A 205 11.45 4.26 9.40
C THR A 205 12.70 5.05 9.01
N ARG A 206 13.42 4.64 7.95
CA ARG A 206 14.51 5.42 7.37
C ARG A 206 14.03 6.78 6.87
N ASP A 207 12.96 6.82 6.08
CA ASP A 207 12.49 8.06 5.46
C ASP A 207 12.05 9.10 6.50
N LEU A 208 11.56 8.67 7.67
CA LEU A 208 11.31 9.58 8.80
C LEU A 208 12.57 10.27 9.34
N LEU A 209 13.76 9.75 9.08
CA LEU A 209 15.04 10.41 9.42
C LEU A 209 15.43 11.47 8.37
N GLU A 210 14.90 11.38 7.14
CA GLU A 210 15.19 12.30 6.03
C GLU A 210 14.08 13.30 5.76
N ILE A 211 12.87 13.04 6.25
CA ILE A 211 11.72 13.94 6.21
C ILE A 211 11.53 14.48 7.64
N PRO A 212 12.31 15.50 8.04
CA PRO A 212 12.35 15.93 9.42
C PRO A 212 11.12 16.73 9.82
N LEU A 213 10.91 16.81 11.14
CA LEU A 213 9.89 17.68 11.71
C LEU A 213 10.16 19.13 11.32
N SER A 214 9.11 19.92 11.32
CA SER A 214 9.13 21.25 10.75
C SER A 214 10.08 22.21 11.47
N TRP A 215 10.26 22.05 12.78
CA TRP A 215 11.25 22.79 13.55
C TRP A 215 12.69 22.35 13.28
N GLN A 216 12.89 21.11 12.82
CA GLN A 216 14.22 20.55 12.50
C GLN A 216 14.64 20.86 11.06
N LYS A 217 13.68 21.08 10.14
CA LYS A 217 13.92 21.37 8.73
C LYS A 217 15.03 22.41 8.50
N PRO A 218 15.03 23.60 9.15
CA PRO A 218 16.05 24.62 8.90
C PRO A 218 17.48 24.14 9.18
N TYR A 219 17.66 23.36 10.23
CA TYR A 219 18.98 22.84 10.61
C TYR A 219 19.37 21.63 9.75
N ILE A 220 18.48 20.65 9.59
CA ILE A 220 18.80 19.42 8.84
C ILE A 220 19.08 19.73 7.36
N TYR A 221 18.34 20.67 6.76
CA TYR A 221 18.58 21.09 5.37
C TYR A 221 19.81 21.98 5.20
N SER A 222 20.45 22.41 6.29
CA SER A 222 21.75 23.10 6.24
C SER A 222 22.94 22.13 6.27
N CYS A 223 22.71 20.84 6.52
CA CYS A 223 23.75 19.82 6.49
C CYS A 223 24.16 19.49 5.04
N ASP A 224 25.45 19.16 4.87
CA ASP A 224 25.97 18.57 3.64
C ASP A 224 25.86 17.03 3.73
N PHE A 225 24.82 16.50 3.09
CA PHE A 225 24.56 15.06 3.06
C PHE A 225 25.61 14.28 2.27
N ALA A 226 26.29 14.90 1.31
CA ALA A 226 27.33 14.25 0.51
C ALA A 226 28.60 14.02 1.35
N ASN A 227 29.01 15.05 2.10
CA ASN A 227 30.18 15.00 2.96
C ASN A 227 29.89 14.55 4.41
N LYS A 228 28.61 14.32 4.74
CA LYS A 228 28.13 13.90 6.07
C LYS A 228 28.54 14.88 7.18
N THR A 229 28.42 16.17 6.91
CA THR A 229 28.73 17.24 7.86
C THR A 229 27.51 18.12 8.11
N CYS A 230 27.43 18.71 9.30
CA CYS A 230 26.39 19.67 9.67
C CYS A 230 27.04 20.90 10.32
N PRO A 231 26.41 22.09 10.24
CA PRO A 231 26.89 23.26 10.98
C PRO A 231 27.00 22.96 12.48
N LYS A 232 27.98 23.55 13.14
CA LYS A 232 28.07 23.45 14.61
C LYS A 232 26.93 24.25 15.25
N PRO A 233 26.34 23.76 16.35
CA PRO A 233 25.29 24.47 17.08
C PRO A 233 25.78 25.80 17.66
#